data_AF-A0A7W6F2L1-F1
#
_entry.id   AF-A0A7W6F2L1-F1
#
_cell.length_a   1.000
_cell.length_b   1.000
_cell.length_c   1.000
_cell.angle_alpha   90.00
_cell.angle_beta   90.00
_cell.angle_gamma   90.00
#
_symmetry.space_group_name_H-M   'P 1'
#
loop_
_entity.id
_entity.type
_entity.pdbx_description
1 polymer ?
#
loop_
_entity_poly.entity_id
_entity_poly.type
_entity_poly.pdbx_seq_one_letter_code
_entity_poly.pdbx_strand_id
1 'polypeptide(L)'
;MRRYPSQRWMAIGLPIAAGLAILGLGLALMPGPREVEQAARRAAPPAPSALPAATPVIAVAPATPAPPELAPAVRSADAAELVRLTQALIDRGVAVTTAQVAYDLAAAGRPAVALDYLAARPDGATPATWPLRIELLRKLGRDKEAQALLATAATRPGGVPAAAIVAAGYALDRPDLIITAAASGAIPPPDAKLAHDLAQRAEACGRLDWIARLGRAGGADWRASDPWLALRVATRTGDQAAVSRAIDALPAGERDAARTAWMTRTGDRAGLRAAIGAQAARPGADLPVLAERLLALDARADAIALLRRAATDQSPGSAVGQRLLYLMGPRPAPADRDWLRVRALAGDASEQARWLAAYAERDTPATALAFVQRHPLAARTDVAILRLQLAQAAGDRSAARQAMATLLDGRSLEPVTLRRVSGLADGLDPAQARSLAERRIAAGIAGPRDRLDLAWAAWNAGDTAATRDQLRDYLAEAPGDLPALRLMADAQARLGGPAAARPWLERALLQAPRTGRTRVELLDRLGRRDEALALVTAMRRDAPRDAELAALHARLLIAAGQPGRARAVLRP
;
A
#
# COMPACT_ATOMS: atom_id res chain seq x y z
N MET A 1 6.58 3.11 47.37
CA MET A 1 5.75 2.05 46.77
C MET A 1 4.57 2.67 46.03
N ARG A 2 4.65 2.85 44.71
CA ARG A 2 3.52 3.31 43.88
C ARG A 2 3.30 2.26 42.79
N ARG A 3 2.11 1.65 42.80
CA ARG A 3 1.67 0.62 41.86
C ARG A 3 1.26 1.30 40.55
N TYR A 4 1.83 0.85 39.43
CA TYR A 4 1.39 1.16 38.07
C TYR A 4 0.23 0.24 37.67
N PRO A 5 -0.94 0.75 37.25
CA PRO A 5 -1.94 -0.04 36.55
C PRO A 5 -2.14 0.55 35.14
N SER A 6 -1.35 0.14 34.16
CA SER A 6 -1.65 0.47 32.76
C SER A 6 -1.08 -0.50 31.71
N GLN A 7 -0.15 -1.39 32.06
CA GLN A 7 0.45 -2.29 31.07
C GLN A 7 -0.41 -3.52 30.71
N ARG A 8 -1.41 -3.90 31.51
CA ARG A 8 -2.23 -5.10 31.21
C ARG A 8 -3.34 -4.88 30.19
N TRP A 9 -3.83 -3.64 30.04
CA TRP A 9 -4.87 -3.33 29.04
C TRP A 9 -4.32 -3.20 27.62
N MET A 10 -3.05 -2.81 27.45
CA MET A 10 -2.41 -2.79 26.13
C MET A 10 -2.07 -4.19 25.59
N ALA A 11 -1.84 -5.17 26.47
CA ALA A 11 -1.51 -6.54 26.04
C ALA A 11 -2.74 -7.34 25.53
N ILE A 12 -3.96 -6.94 25.92
CA ILE A 12 -5.20 -7.65 25.57
C ILE A 12 -6.06 -6.84 24.61
N GLY A 13 -6.12 -5.51 24.76
CA GLY A 13 -6.95 -4.64 23.91
C GLY A 13 -6.42 -4.49 22.48
N LEU A 14 -5.09 -4.46 22.29
CA LEU A 14 -4.47 -4.29 20.98
C LEU A 14 -4.68 -5.50 20.04
N PRO A 15 -4.53 -6.77 20.48
CA PRO A 15 -4.81 -7.91 19.61
C PRO A 15 -6.31 -8.10 19.33
N ILE A 16 -7.20 -7.71 20.24
CA ILE A 16 -8.67 -7.79 19.99
C ILE A 16 -9.12 -6.71 19.00
N ALA A 17 -8.61 -5.48 19.12
CA ALA A 17 -8.90 -4.41 18.16
C ALA A 17 -8.28 -4.70 16.78
N ALA A 18 -7.06 -5.27 16.74
CA ALA A 18 -6.45 -5.74 15.50
C ALA A 18 -7.23 -6.94 14.90
N GLY A 19 -7.69 -7.88 15.73
CA GLY A 19 -8.50 -9.02 15.31
C GLY A 19 -9.87 -8.61 14.75
N LEU A 20 -10.53 -7.61 15.37
CA LEU A 20 -11.78 -7.05 14.87
C LEU A 20 -11.59 -6.19 13.62
N ALA A 21 -10.48 -5.47 13.48
CA ALA A 21 -10.12 -4.76 12.25
C ALA A 21 -9.80 -5.72 11.10
N ILE A 22 -9.16 -6.86 11.38
CA ILE A 22 -8.90 -7.92 10.39
C ILE A 22 -10.19 -8.65 10.00
N LEU A 23 -11.11 -8.90 10.94
CA LEU A 23 -12.44 -9.44 10.65
C LEU A 23 -13.32 -8.44 9.86
N GLY A 24 -13.23 -7.15 10.16
CA GLY A 24 -13.90 -6.08 9.41
C GLY A 24 -13.34 -5.91 8.00
N LEU A 25 -12.02 -6.02 7.82
CA LEU A 25 -11.37 -6.04 6.50
C LEU A 25 -11.74 -7.32 5.72
N GLY A 26 -11.86 -8.46 6.40
CA GLY A 26 -12.30 -9.73 5.83
C GLY A 26 -13.76 -9.71 5.37
N LEU A 27 -14.64 -8.99 6.07
CA LEU A 27 -16.03 -8.75 5.67
C LEU A 27 -16.16 -7.72 4.54
N ALA A 28 -15.26 -6.73 4.47
CA ALA A 28 -15.18 -5.78 3.34
C ALA A 28 -14.52 -6.37 2.09
N LEU A 29 -13.74 -7.44 2.25
CA LEU A 29 -13.18 -8.28 1.19
C LEU A 29 -14.07 -9.49 0.85
N MET A 30 -15.21 -9.65 1.53
CA MET A 30 -16.18 -10.66 1.12
C MET A 30 -16.81 -10.22 -0.21
N PRO A 31 -16.80 -11.09 -1.23
CA PRO A 31 -17.41 -10.77 -2.51
C PRO A 31 -18.88 -10.42 -2.30
N GLY A 32 -19.32 -9.29 -2.86
CA GLY A 32 -20.74 -8.91 -2.84
C GLY A 32 -21.60 -10.00 -3.50
N PRO A 33 -22.93 -10.04 -3.31
CA PRO A 33 -23.79 -11.08 -3.88
C PRO A 33 -23.64 -11.23 -5.40
N ARG A 34 -23.32 -10.12 -6.12
CA ARG A 34 -22.97 -10.16 -7.54
C ARG A 34 -21.59 -10.75 -7.82
N GLU A 35 -20.60 -10.51 -6.97
CA GLU A 35 -19.27 -11.11 -7.10
C GLU A 35 -19.26 -12.59 -6.70
N VAL A 36 -20.14 -13.01 -5.77
CA VAL A 36 -20.40 -14.42 -5.45
C VAL A 36 -21.11 -15.11 -6.60
N GLU A 37 -22.12 -14.49 -7.20
CA GLU A 37 -22.79 -15.01 -8.38
C GLU A 37 -21.85 -15.08 -9.60
N GLN A 38 -20.97 -14.08 -9.75
CA GLN A 38 -19.93 -14.06 -10.79
C GLN A 38 -18.81 -15.06 -10.51
N ALA A 39 -18.38 -15.22 -9.26
CA ALA A 39 -17.41 -16.25 -8.85
C ALA A 39 -18.02 -17.64 -9.02
N ALA A 40 -19.31 -17.82 -8.74
CA ALA A 40 -20.06 -19.03 -9.02
C ALA A 40 -20.17 -19.28 -10.52
N ARG A 41 -20.36 -18.27 -11.38
CA ARG A 41 -20.29 -18.46 -12.85
C ARG A 41 -18.87 -18.79 -13.34
N ARG A 42 -17.83 -18.25 -12.70
CA ARG A 42 -16.40 -18.55 -12.98
C ARG A 42 -15.99 -19.95 -12.52
N ALA A 43 -16.55 -20.41 -11.40
CA ALA A 43 -16.23 -21.67 -10.73
C ALA A 43 -17.27 -22.77 -10.96
N ALA A 44 -18.39 -22.46 -11.64
CA ALA A 44 -19.45 -23.41 -11.89
C ALA A 44 -18.86 -24.60 -12.64
N PRO A 45 -18.88 -25.82 -12.06
CA PRO A 45 -18.77 -27.01 -12.87
C PRO A 45 -19.91 -26.95 -13.91
N PRO A 46 -19.71 -27.49 -15.12
CA PRO A 46 -20.74 -27.47 -16.14
C PRO A 46 -22.02 -27.99 -15.48
N ALA A 47 -23.09 -27.18 -15.51
CA ALA A 47 -24.41 -27.71 -15.22
C ALA A 47 -24.54 -28.93 -16.13
N PRO A 48 -24.93 -30.11 -15.61
CA PRO A 48 -25.13 -31.26 -16.47
C PRO A 48 -26.09 -30.80 -17.56
N SER A 49 -25.60 -30.77 -18.80
CA SER A 49 -26.42 -30.47 -19.96
C SER A 49 -27.50 -31.53 -19.98
N ALA A 50 -28.63 -31.23 -19.33
CA ALA A 50 -29.87 -31.95 -19.49
C ALA A 50 -30.44 -31.54 -20.85
N LEU A 51 -29.73 -31.89 -21.92
CA LEU A 51 -30.49 -32.37 -23.05
C LEU A 51 -31.18 -33.64 -22.59
N PRO A 52 -32.47 -33.82 -22.95
CA PRO A 52 -33.14 -35.09 -22.68
C PRO A 52 -32.21 -36.16 -23.18
N ALA A 53 -31.94 -37.18 -22.35
CA ALA A 53 -31.23 -38.39 -22.75
C ALA A 53 -31.62 -38.64 -24.20
N ALA A 54 -30.67 -38.47 -25.13
CA ALA A 54 -30.96 -38.45 -26.56
C ALA A 54 -31.92 -39.62 -26.76
N THR A 55 -33.18 -39.31 -27.09
CA THR A 55 -34.24 -40.31 -27.06
C THR A 55 -33.64 -41.49 -27.79
N PRO A 56 -33.48 -42.66 -27.12
CA PRO A 56 -32.81 -43.77 -27.78
C PRO A 56 -33.49 -43.84 -29.13
N VAL A 57 -32.69 -43.81 -30.19
CA VAL A 57 -33.23 -44.10 -31.50
C VAL A 57 -33.76 -45.51 -31.31
N ILE A 58 -35.06 -45.60 -30.99
CA ILE A 58 -35.81 -46.84 -31.06
C ILE A 58 -35.66 -47.10 -32.53
N ALA A 59 -34.74 -48.00 -32.81
CA ALA A 59 -34.41 -48.33 -34.15
C ALA A 59 -35.75 -48.90 -34.67
N VAL A 60 -36.37 -48.14 -35.58
CA VAL A 60 -37.81 -48.25 -35.81
C VAL A 60 -38.05 -49.63 -36.37
N ALA A 61 -38.86 -50.43 -35.68
CA ALA A 61 -39.25 -51.74 -36.16
C ALA A 61 -39.88 -51.56 -37.55
N PRO A 62 -39.49 -52.37 -38.55
CA PRO A 62 -40.14 -52.33 -39.85
C PRO A 62 -41.67 -52.48 -39.69
N ALA A 63 -42.44 -51.70 -40.45
CA ALA A 63 -43.89 -51.57 -40.27
C ALA A 63 -44.71 -52.82 -40.70
N THR A 64 -44.05 -53.89 -41.13
CA THR A 64 -44.67 -55.15 -41.57
C THR A 64 -44.70 -56.16 -40.43
N PRO A 65 -45.88 -56.70 -40.05
CA PRO A 65 -45.97 -57.74 -39.03
C PRO A 65 -45.17 -58.97 -39.45
N ALA A 66 -44.45 -59.57 -38.50
CA ALA A 66 -43.71 -60.79 -38.73
C ALA A 66 -44.66 -61.91 -39.22
N PRO A 67 -44.26 -62.71 -40.22
CA PRO A 67 -45.03 -63.88 -40.63
C PRO A 67 -45.35 -64.78 -39.43
N PRO A 68 -46.56 -65.38 -39.36
CA PRO A 68 -46.97 -66.21 -38.23
C PRO A 68 -46.04 -67.41 -38.01
N GLU A 69 -45.36 -67.87 -39.07
CA GLU A 69 -44.37 -68.95 -39.04
C GLU A 69 -43.09 -68.58 -38.26
N LEU A 70 -42.74 -67.29 -38.15
CA LEU A 70 -41.57 -66.81 -37.41
C LEU A 70 -41.85 -66.56 -35.92
N ALA A 71 -43.10 -66.31 -35.53
CA ALA A 71 -43.50 -66.01 -34.15
C ALA A 71 -43.16 -67.11 -33.10
N PRO A 72 -43.26 -68.43 -33.39
CA PRO A 72 -42.78 -69.45 -32.46
C PRO A 72 -41.24 -69.54 -32.48
N ALA A 73 -40.62 -69.45 -33.66
CA ALA A 73 -39.16 -69.57 -33.82
C ALA A 73 -38.40 -68.44 -33.10
N VAL A 74 -38.89 -67.20 -33.15
CA VAL A 74 -38.29 -66.05 -32.44
C VAL A 74 -38.17 -66.31 -30.93
N ARG A 75 -39.09 -67.08 -30.33
CA ARG A 75 -39.10 -67.36 -28.89
C ARG A 75 -38.09 -68.43 -28.46
N SER A 76 -37.80 -69.44 -29.30
CA SER A 76 -37.02 -70.61 -28.88
C SER A 76 -35.87 -71.03 -29.81
N ALA A 77 -35.95 -70.76 -31.11
CA ALA A 77 -34.98 -71.23 -32.09
C ALA A 77 -33.60 -70.57 -31.92
N ASP A 78 -32.52 -71.25 -32.29
CA ASP A 78 -31.18 -70.67 -32.33
C ASP A 78 -30.95 -69.83 -33.59
N ALA A 79 -29.83 -69.12 -33.66
CA ALA A 79 -29.51 -68.24 -34.79
C ALA A 79 -29.42 -69.00 -36.13
N ALA A 80 -28.87 -70.21 -36.15
CA ALA A 80 -28.69 -70.99 -37.37
C ALA A 80 -30.03 -71.52 -37.91
N GLU A 81 -30.93 -71.92 -37.03
CA GLU A 81 -32.30 -72.30 -37.34
C GLU A 81 -33.10 -71.10 -37.88
N LEU A 82 -32.98 -69.94 -37.25
CA LEU A 82 -33.61 -68.70 -37.71
C LEU A 82 -33.09 -68.25 -39.07
N VAL A 83 -31.80 -68.41 -39.37
CA VAL A 83 -31.23 -68.12 -40.70
C VAL A 83 -31.82 -69.04 -41.76
N ARG A 84 -31.90 -70.35 -41.51
CA ARG A 84 -32.49 -71.32 -42.45
C ARG A 84 -33.97 -71.04 -42.69
N LEU A 85 -34.73 -70.78 -41.63
CA LEU A 85 -36.16 -70.48 -41.71
C LEU A 85 -36.42 -69.17 -42.48
N THR A 86 -35.65 -68.12 -42.19
CA THR A 86 -35.75 -66.86 -42.90
C THR A 86 -35.40 -67.02 -44.39
N GLN A 87 -34.37 -67.80 -44.72
CA GLN A 87 -34.01 -68.06 -46.11
C GLN A 87 -35.10 -68.83 -46.85
N ALA A 88 -35.66 -69.89 -46.24
CA ALA A 88 -36.76 -70.65 -46.82
C ALA A 88 -38.01 -69.80 -47.08
N LEU A 89 -38.30 -68.82 -46.21
CA LEU A 89 -39.40 -67.87 -46.40
C LEU A 89 -39.14 -66.89 -47.55
N ILE A 90 -37.90 -66.37 -47.66
CA ILE A 90 -37.49 -65.51 -48.77
C ILE A 90 -37.57 -66.27 -50.10
N ASP A 91 -37.10 -67.52 -50.13
CA ASP A 91 -37.13 -68.38 -51.33
C ASP A 91 -38.58 -68.70 -51.78
N ARG A 92 -39.54 -68.67 -50.84
CA ARG A 92 -40.99 -68.79 -51.10
C ARG A 92 -41.67 -67.48 -51.47
N GLY A 93 -40.92 -66.39 -51.59
CA GLY A 93 -41.44 -65.06 -51.95
C GLY A 93 -42.13 -64.32 -50.80
N VAL A 94 -41.97 -64.76 -49.54
CA VAL A 94 -42.50 -64.06 -48.37
C VAL A 94 -41.57 -62.89 -48.03
N ALA A 95 -42.10 -61.68 -47.96
CA ALA A 95 -41.34 -60.49 -47.63
C ALA A 95 -40.92 -60.48 -46.15
N VAL A 96 -39.72 -60.98 -45.86
CA VAL A 96 -39.10 -60.94 -44.52
C VAL A 96 -37.76 -60.23 -44.63
N THR A 97 -37.53 -59.26 -43.75
CA THR A 97 -36.23 -58.56 -43.69
C THR A 97 -35.41 -59.06 -42.51
N THR A 98 -34.09 -59.12 -42.70
CA THR A 98 -33.15 -59.47 -41.61
C THR A 98 -33.24 -58.50 -40.44
N ALA A 99 -33.52 -57.22 -40.70
CA ALA A 99 -33.77 -56.23 -39.65
C ALA A 99 -35.00 -56.59 -38.80
N GLN A 100 -36.12 -56.97 -39.43
CA GLN A 100 -37.36 -57.33 -38.73
C GLN A 100 -37.14 -58.47 -37.73
N VAL A 101 -36.57 -59.58 -38.19
CA VAL A 101 -36.34 -60.76 -37.34
C VAL A 101 -35.39 -60.43 -36.18
N ALA A 102 -34.37 -59.60 -36.42
CA ALA A 102 -33.45 -59.16 -35.38
C ALA A 102 -34.14 -58.25 -34.34
N TYR A 103 -35.08 -57.39 -34.74
CA TYR A 103 -35.90 -56.62 -33.81
C TYR A 103 -36.82 -57.52 -32.98
N ASP A 104 -37.47 -58.48 -33.62
CA ASP A 104 -38.38 -59.41 -32.93
C ASP A 104 -37.63 -60.23 -31.88
N LEU A 105 -36.41 -60.66 -32.18
CA LEU A 105 -35.52 -61.32 -31.21
C LEU A 105 -35.08 -60.39 -30.08
N ALA A 106 -34.76 -59.13 -30.40
CA ALA A 106 -34.41 -58.13 -29.39
C ALA A 106 -35.59 -57.81 -28.46
N ALA A 107 -36.81 -57.71 -29.01
CA ALA A 107 -38.05 -57.48 -28.29
C ALA A 107 -38.48 -58.69 -27.45
N ALA A 108 -38.19 -59.90 -27.91
CA ALA A 108 -38.38 -61.15 -27.17
C ALA A 108 -37.35 -61.36 -26.04
N GLY A 109 -36.47 -60.39 -25.78
CA GLY A 109 -35.47 -60.46 -24.72
C GLY A 109 -34.31 -61.42 -25.02
N ARG A 110 -34.04 -61.72 -26.30
CA ARG A 110 -32.97 -62.63 -26.74
C ARG A 110 -31.84 -61.91 -27.49
N PRO A 111 -31.14 -60.92 -26.88
CA PRO A 111 -30.18 -60.08 -27.58
C PRO A 111 -28.93 -60.82 -28.09
N ALA A 112 -28.51 -61.90 -27.43
CA ALA A 112 -27.38 -62.74 -27.90
C ALA A 112 -27.73 -63.45 -29.23
N VAL A 113 -28.91 -64.05 -29.29
CA VAL A 113 -29.40 -64.76 -30.48
C VAL A 113 -29.67 -63.78 -31.62
N ALA A 114 -30.18 -62.58 -31.33
CA ALA A 114 -30.32 -61.52 -32.32
C ALA A 114 -28.99 -61.11 -32.95
N LEU A 115 -27.92 -60.99 -32.14
CA LEU A 115 -26.59 -60.62 -32.61
C LEU A 115 -25.96 -61.74 -33.45
N ASP A 116 -26.06 -63.00 -33.02
CA ASP A 116 -25.56 -64.16 -33.76
C ASP A 116 -26.31 -64.35 -35.08
N TYR A 117 -27.63 -64.10 -35.08
CA TYR A 117 -28.46 -64.12 -36.29
C TYR A 117 -28.02 -63.04 -37.30
N LEU A 118 -27.76 -61.81 -36.84
CA LEU A 118 -27.25 -60.74 -37.69
C LEU A 118 -25.85 -61.06 -38.23
N ALA A 119 -24.99 -61.72 -37.46
CA ALA A 119 -23.65 -62.12 -37.91
C ALA A 119 -23.68 -63.24 -38.96
N ALA A 120 -24.67 -64.14 -38.89
CA ALA A 120 -24.81 -65.27 -39.81
C ALA A 120 -25.51 -64.92 -41.14
N ARG A 121 -26.17 -63.75 -41.24
CA ARG A 121 -26.86 -63.28 -42.46
C ARG A 121 -25.95 -62.40 -43.34
N PRO A 122 -25.93 -62.59 -44.68
CA PRO A 122 -25.11 -61.77 -45.57
C PRO A 122 -25.53 -60.28 -45.60
N ASP A 123 -26.80 -59.99 -45.32
CA ASP A 123 -27.39 -58.64 -45.21
C ASP A 123 -27.47 -58.10 -43.77
N GLY A 124 -26.96 -58.85 -42.79
CA GLY A 124 -26.99 -58.48 -41.37
C GLY A 124 -25.93 -57.45 -40.95
N ALA A 125 -24.97 -57.12 -41.82
CA ALA A 125 -23.96 -56.09 -41.60
C ALA A 125 -24.22 -54.78 -42.37
N THR A 126 -25.47 -54.52 -42.74
CA THR A 126 -25.88 -53.32 -43.49
C THR A 126 -25.99 -52.05 -42.62
N PRO A 127 -25.91 -50.84 -43.21
CA PRO A 127 -26.09 -49.59 -42.45
C PRO A 127 -27.44 -49.50 -41.72
N ALA A 128 -28.49 -50.13 -42.25
CA ALA A 128 -29.82 -50.14 -41.66
C ALA A 128 -29.91 -50.94 -40.34
N THR A 129 -29.12 -52.01 -40.20
CA THR A 129 -29.08 -52.85 -38.99
C THR A 129 -28.02 -52.39 -37.98
N TRP A 130 -27.19 -51.40 -38.35
CA TRP A 130 -26.10 -50.89 -37.52
C TRP A 130 -26.55 -50.35 -36.15
N PRO A 131 -27.61 -49.52 -36.03
CA PRO A 131 -28.05 -49.02 -34.72
C PRO A 131 -28.48 -50.15 -33.79
N LEU A 132 -29.20 -51.14 -34.33
CA LEU A 132 -29.65 -52.32 -33.58
C LEU A 132 -28.46 -53.14 -33.08
N ARG A 133 -27.41 -53.32 -33.88
CA ARG A 133 -26.18 -54.04 -33.46
C ARG A 133 -25.48 -53.35 -32.28
N ILE A 134 -25.38 -52.02 -32.30
CA ILE A 134 -24.83 -51.25 -31.17
C ILE A 134 -25.68 -51.45 -29.91
N GLU A 135 -27.01 -51.38 -30.04
CA GLU A 135 -27.92 -51.56 -28.91
C GLU A 135 -27.83 -52.97 -28.32
N LEU A 136 -27.80 -54.00 -29.17
CA LEU A 136 -27.66 -55.41 -28.77
C LEU A 136 -26.34 -55.65 -28.03
N LEU A 137 -25.22 -55.14 -28.55
CA LEU A 137 -23.92 -55.26 -27.89
C LEU A 137 -23.92 -54.59 -26.51
N ARG A 138 -24.54 -53.42 -26.38
CA ARG A 138 -24.68 -52.71 -25.10
C ARG A 138 -25.57 -53.48 -24.11
N LYS A 139 -26.70 -54.03 -24.57
CA LYS A 139 -27.60 -54.86 -23.74
C LYS A 139 -26.90 -56.11 -23.20
N LEU A 140 -25.89 -56.62 -23.91
CA LEU A 140 -25.07 -57.76 -23.51
C LEU A 140 -23.83 -57.36 -22.67
N GLY A 141 -23.62 -56.07 -22.39
CA GLY A 141 -22.42 -55.58 -21.70
C GLY A 141 -21.13 -55.69 -22.52
N ARG A 142 -21.23 -55.90 -23.84
CA ARG A 142 -20.09 -56.04 -24.78
C ARG A 142 -19.63 -54.68 -25.30
N ASP A 143 -19.39 -53.73 -24.40
CA ASP A 143 -19.14 -52.32 -24.73
C ASP A 143 -17.89 -52.11 -25.60
N LYS A 144 -16.83 -52.91 -25.39
CA LYS A 144 -15.60 -52.82 -26.22
C LYS A 144 -15.88 -53.09 -27.69
N GLU A 145 -16.78 -54.03 -27.98
CA GLU A 145 -17.15 -54.38 -29.35
C GLU A 145 -18.07 -53.32 -29.96
N ALA A 146 -19.00 -52.77 -29.17
CA ALA A 146 -19.82 -51.65 -29.58
C ALA A 146 -18.95 -50.41 -29.91
N GLN A 147 -17.92 -50.15 -29.09
CA GLN A 147 -16.96 -49.08 -29.31
C GLN A 147 -16.10 -49.31 -30.57
N ALA A 148 -15.66 -50.54 -30.84
CA ALA A 148 -14.93 -50.87 -32.05
C ALA A 148 -15.79 -50.68 -33.32
N LEU A 149 -17.08 -51.06 -33.24
CA LEU A 149 -18.05 -50.85 -34.30
C LEU A 149 -18.30 -49.35 -34.55
N LEU A 150 -18.41 -48.55 -33.49
CA LEU A 150 -18.50 -47.09 -33.57
C LEU A 150 -17.22 -46.45 -34.12
N ALA A 151 -16.04 -46.89 -33.69
CA ALA A 151 -14.76 -46.36 -34.17
C ALA A 151 -14.58 -46.61 -35.69
N THR A 152 -15.05 -47.75 -36.18
CA THR A 152 -15.04 -48.07 -37.61
C THR A 152 -15.96 -47.11 -38.39
N ALA A 153 -17.18 -46.87 -37.90
CA ALA A 153 -18.12 -45.92 -38.51
C ALA A 153 -17.63 -44.46 -38.42
N ALA A 154 -16.92 -44.10 -37.36
CA ALA A 154 -16.38 -42.76 -37.15
C ALA A 154 -15.16 -42.44 -38.04
N THR A 155 -14.51 -43.43 -38.64
CA THR A 155 -13.28 -43.22 -39.43
C THR A 155 -13.49 -43.33 -40.94
N ARG A 156 -14.62 -43.90 -41.39
CA ARG A 156 -14.94 -44.07 -42.81
C ARG A 156 -16.39 -43.67 -43.10
N PRO A 157 -16.64 -42.86 -44.15
CA PRO A 157 -18.01 -42.60 -44.62
C PRO A 157 -18.64 -43.91 -45.12
N GLY A 158 -19.47 -44.55 -44.29
CA GLY A 158 -19.97 -45.91 -44.50
C GLY A 158 -21.48 -46.04 -44.73
N GLY A 159 -22.17 -44.94 -45.06
CA GLY A 159 -23.63 -44.92 -45.28
C GLY A 159 -24.48 -45.02 -44.01
N VAL A 160 -23.86 -45.08 -42.81
CA VAL A 160 -24.56 -45.02 -41.53
C VAL A 160 -25.10 -43.59 -41.31
N PRO A 161 -26.36 -43.41 -40.92
CA PRO A 161 -26.92 -42.08 -40.67
C PRO A 161 -26.14 -41.32 -39.58
N ALA A 162 -25.83 -40.04 -39.82
CA ALA A 162 -25.05 -39.24 -38.87
C ALA A 162 -25.68 -39.16 -37.47
N ALA A 163 -27.01 -39.06 -37.38
CA ALA A 163 -27.74 -39.06 -36.11
C ALA A 163 -27.52 -40.37 -35.32
N ALA A 164 -27.39 -41.51 -35.99
CA ALA A 164 -27.12 -42.79 -35.35
C ALA A 164 -25.70 -42.87 -34.78
N ILE A 165 -24.70 -42.31 -35.48
CA ILE A 165 -23.31 -42.22 -35.00
C ILE A 165 -23.24 -41.32 -33.75
N VAL A 166 -23.89 -40.16 -33.77
CA VAL A 166 -23.95 -39.22 -32.63
C VAL A 166 -24.65 -39.88 -31.43
N ALA A 167 -25.81 -40.50 -31.64
CA ALA A 167 -26.56 -41.18 -30.58
C ALA A 167 -25.76 -42.34 -29.97
N ALA A 168 -25.09 -43.15 -30.79
CA ALA A 168 -24.22 -44.24 -30.33
C ALA A 168 -23.02 -43.72 -29.54
N GLY A 169 -22.40 -42.61 -29.97
CA GLY A 169 -21.31 -41.97 -29.26
C GLY A 169 -21.69 -41.51 -27.86
N TYR A 170 -22.87 -40.90 -27.69
CA TYR A 170 -23.37 -40.53 -26.38
C TYR A 170 -23.79 -41.74 -25.54
N ALA A 171 -24.43 -42.74 -26.16
CA ALA A 171 -24.87 -43.96 -25.50
C ALA A 171 -23.70 -44.80 -24.92
N LEU A 172 -22.52 -44.69 -25.51
CA LEU A 172 -21.29 -45.38 -25.09
C LEU A 172 -20.35 -44.49 -24.28
N ASP A 173 -20.75 -43.24 -23.99
CA ASP A 173 -19.91 -42.21 -23.36
C ASP A 173 -18.55 -42.01 -24.08
N ARG A 174 -18.59 -41.98 -25.42
CA ARG A 174 -17.43 -41.79 -26.31
C ARG A 174 -17.57 -40.53 -27.18
N PRO A 175 -17.56 -39.32 -26.57
CA PRO A 175 -17.60 -38.06 -27.32
C PRO A 175 -16.39 -37.88 -28.24
N ASP A 176 -15.27 -38.54 -27.95
CA ASP A 176 -14.06 -38.56 -28.79
C ASP A 176 -14.29 -39.20 -30.17
N LEU A 177 -15.16 -40.21 -30.24
CA LEU A 177 -15.52 -40.86 -31.48
C LEU A 177 -16.49 -40.01 -32.31
N ILE A 178 -17.35 -39.20 -31.66
CA ILE A 178 -18.18 -38.20 -32.36
C ILE A 178 -17.29 -37.12 -33.00
N ILE A 179 -16.29 -36.62 -32.26
CA ILE A 179 -15.33 -35.63 -32.78
C ILE A 179 -14.50 -36.23 -33.92
N THR A 180 -14.06 -37.48 -33.79
CA THR A 180 -13.37 -38.21 -34.87
C THR A 180 -14.26 -38.36 -36.10
N ALA A 181 -15.55 -38.67 -35.92
CA ALA A 181 -16.52 -38.78 -37.01
C ALA A 181 -16.73 -37.45 -37.75
N ALA A 182 -16.76 -36.32 -37.03
CA ALA A 182 -16.83 -35.01 -37.64
C ALA A 182 -15.55 -34.69 -38.42
N ALA A 183 -14.38 -34.96 -37.83
CA ALA A 183 -13.09 -34.67 -38.43
C ALA A 183 -12.78 -35.53 -39.67
N SER A 184 -13.34 -36.74 -39.77
CA SER A 184 -13.21 -37.64 -40.92
C SER A 184 -14.26 -37.40 -42.01
N GLY A 185 -15.26 -36.54 -41.76
CA GLY A 185 -16.40 -36.32 -42.64
C GLY A 185 -17.44 -37.44 -42.62
N ALA A 186 -17.38 -38.37 -41.66
CA ALA A 186 -18.40 -39.42 -41.46
C ALA A 186 -19.73 -38.85 -40.94
N ILE A 187 -19.70 -37.71 -40.25
CA ILE A 187 -20.88 -36.88 -39.94
C ILE A 187 -20.64 -35.45 -40.48
N PRO A 188 -21.71 -34.70 -40.80
CA PRO A 188 -21.55 -33.29 -41.16
C PRO A 188 -20.90 -32.49 -40.03
N PRO A 189 -20.28 -31.34 -40.34
CA PRO A 189 -19.77 -30.39 -39.35
C PRO A 189 -20.79 -30.16 -38.22
N PRO A 190 -20.39 -30.29 -36.93
CA PRO A 190 -21.31 -30.11 -35.81
C PRO A 190 -21.89 -28.69 -35.81
N ASP A 191 -23.18 -28.61 -35.52
CA ASP A 191 -23.87 -27.34 -35.29
C ASP A 191 -23.39 -26.68 -33.98
N ALA A 192 -23.86 -25.45 -33.71
CA ALA A 192 -23.39 -24.68 -32.55
C ALA A 192 -23.64 -25.40 -31.22
N LYS A 193 -24.74 -26.15 -31.12
CA LYS A 193 -25.17 -26.83 -29.90
C LYS A 193 -24.34 -28.09 -29.65
N LEU A 194 -24.15 -28.92 -30.67
CA LEU A 194 -23.33 -30.11 -30.61
C LEU A 194 -21.85 -29.76 -30.39
N ALA A 195 -21.35 -28.75 -31.09
CA ALA A 195 -19.96 -28.28 -30.92
C ALA A 195 -19.72 -27.76 -29.48
N HIS A 196 -20.68 -27.02 -28.90
CA HIS A 196 -20.58 -26.55 -27.53
C HIS A 196 -20.58 -27.68 -26.50
N ASP A 197 -21.49 -28.65 -26.59
CA ASP A 197 -21.53 -29.80 -25.66
C ASP A 197 -20.26 -30.66 -25.75
N LEU A 198 -19.78 -30.96 -26.97
CA LEU A 198 -18.54 -31.70 -27.17
C LEU A 198 -17.33 -30.95 -26.60
N ALA A 199 -17.28 -29.63 -26.75
CA ALA A 199 -16.22 -28.81 -26.16
C ALA A 199 -16.27 -28.80 -24.62
N GLN A 200 -17.46 -28.71 -24.02
CA GLN A 200 -17.63 -28.79 -22.56
C GLN A 200 -17.16 -30.14 -22.01
N ARG A 201 -17.56 -31.25 -22.65
CA ARG A 201 -17.15 -32.60 -22.23
C ARG A 201 -15.66 -32.81 -22.38
N ALA A 202 -15.07 -32.36 -23.50
CA ALA A 202 -13.64 -32.44 -23.71
C ALA A 202 -12.86 -31.63 -22.65
N GLU A 203 -13.35 -30.45 -22.26
CA GLU A 203 -12.74 -29.64 -21.20
C GLU A 203 -12.86 -30.27 -19.82
N ALA A 204 -14.02 -30.86 -19.50
CA ALA A 204 -14.27 -31.59 -18.25
C ALA A 204 -13.37 -32.83 -18.12
N CYS A 205 -13.12 -33.54 -19.22
CA CYS A 205 -12.18 -34.66 -19.27
C CYS A 205 -10.69 -34.24 -19.39
N GLY A 206 -10.39 -32.93 -19.48
CA GLY A 206 -9.02 -32.42 -19.65
C GLY A 206 -8.38 -32.75 -21.00
N ARG A 207 -9.17 -33.15 -22.01
CA ARG A 207 -8.70 -33.62 -23.33
C ARG A 207 -8.61 -32.48 -24.35
N LEU A 208 -7.55 -31.67 -24.22
CA LEU A 208 -7.31 -30.54 -25.13
C LEU A 208 -7.10 -30.96 -26.60
N ASP A 209 -6.62 -32.19 -26.82
CA ASP A 209 -6.47 -32.79 -28.15
C ASP A 209 -7.82 -32.97 -28.86
N TRP A 210 -8.89 -33.28 -28.11
CA TRP A 210 -10.25 -33.38 -28.65
C TRP A 210 -10.77 -32.02 -29.09
N ILE A 211 -10.50 -30.97 -28.30
CA ILE A 211 -10.90 -29.60 -28.63
C ILE A 211 -10.19 -29.10 -29.89
N ALA A 212 -8.90 -29.42 -30.04
CA ALA A 212 -8.14 -29.10 -31.25
C ALA A 212 -8.67 -29.84 -32.49
N ARG A 213 -9.07 -31.12 -32.34
CA ARG A 213 -9.70 -31.90 -33.41
C ARG A 213 -11.08 -31.34 -33.78
N LEU A 214 -11.91 -30.99 -32.80
CA LEU A 214 -13.20 -30.34 -33.01
C LEU A 214 -13.04 -29.02 -33.77
N GLY A 215 -12.00 -28.23 -33.47
CA GLY A 215 -11.69 -27.02 -34.23
C GLY A 215 -11.31 -27.27 -35.70
N ARG A 216 -10.68 -28.41 -36.01
CA ARG A 216 -10.30 -28.79 -37.38
C ARG A 216 -11.42 -29.42 -38.18
N ALA A 217 -12.40 -30.04 -37.52
CA ALA A 217 -13.53 -30.69 -38.17
C ALA A 217 -14.41 -29.71 -38.98
N GLY A 218 -14.24 -28.39 -38.76
CA GLY A 218 -15.12 -27.37 -39.32
C GLY A 218 -16.50 -27.42 -38.65
N GLY A 219 -17.20 -26.28 -38.58
CA GLY A 219 -18.49 -26.19 -37.90
C GLY A 219 -18.74 -24.82 -37.29
N ALA A 220 -19.86 -24.68 -36.58
CA ALA A 220 -20.17 -23.45 -35.86
C ALA A 220 -19.15 -23.20 -34.74
N ASP A 221 -18.70 -21.95 -34.59
CA ASP A 221 -17.69 -21.61 -33.58
C ASP A 221 -18.31 -21.62 -32.18
N TRP A 222 -18.16 -22.73 -31.48
CA TRP A 222 -18.59 -22.88 -30.10
C TRP A 222 -18.00 -21.82 -29.16
N ARG A 223 -16.86 -21.20 -29.54
CA ARG A 223 -16.21 -20.13 -28.76
C ARG A 223 -17.04 -18.86 -28.70
N ALA A 224 -17.82 -18.59 -29.76
CA ALA A 224 -18.75 -17.47 -29.77
C ALA A 224 -19.98 -17.72 -28.88
N SER A 225 -20.35 -18.98 -28.68
CA SER A 225 -21.50 -19.37 -27.86
C SER A 225 -21.19 -19.39 -26.36
N ASP A 226 -19.93 -19.67 -25.98
CA ASP A 226 -19.46 -19.60 -24.58
C ASP A 226 -18.03 -19.04 -24.50
N PRO A 227 -17.91 -17.71 -24.36
CA PRO A 227 -16.61 -17.04 -24.20
C PRO A 227 -15.84 -17.45 -22.93
N TRP A 228 -16.54 -17.90 -21.88
CA TRP A 228 -15.91 -18.34 -20.63
C TRP A 228 -15.24 -19.71 -20.78
N LEU A 229 -15.90 -20.64 -21.48
CA LEU A 229 -15.28 -21.91 -21.88
C LEU A 229 -14.08 -21.67 -22.80
N ALA A 230 -14.22 -20.77 -23.78
CA ALA A 230 -13.12 -20.41 -24.68
C ALA A 230 -11.92 -19.86 -23.90
N LEU A 231 -12.16 -18.99 -22.91
CA LEU A 231 -11.11 -18.46 -22.03
C LEU A 231 -10.43 -19.57 -21.22
N ARG A 232 -11.18 -20.47 -20.58
CA ARG A 232 -10.59 -21.59 -19.81
C ARG A 232 -9.71 -22.47 -20.68
N VAL A 233 -10.20 -22.86 -21.86
CA VAL A 233 -9.44 -23.66 -22.82
C VAL A 233 -8.16 -22.93 -23.24
N ALA A 234 -8.27 -21.65 -23.64
CA ALA A 234 -7.12 -20.85 -24.07
C ALA A 234 -6.08 -20.67 -22.96
N THR A 235 -6.53 -20.50 -21.70
CA THR A 235 -5.61 -20.41 -20.56
C THR A 235 -4.89 -21.73 -20.27
N ARG A 236 -5.54 -22.89 -20.47
CA ARG A 236 -4.91 -24.21 -20.30
C ARG A 236 -3.95 -24.55 -21.44
N THR A 237 -4.23 -24.10 -22.66
CA THR A 237 -3.34 -24.30 -23.81
C THR A 237 -2.15 -23.34 -23.84
N GLY A 238 -2.18 -22.27 -23.04
CA GLY A 238 -1.13 -21.24 -23.01
C GLY A 238 -1.11 -20.34 -24.25
N ASP A 239 -2.17 -20.36 -25.07
CA ASP A 239 -2.25 -19.54 -26.29
C ASP A 239 -2.68 -18.12 -25.95
N GLN A 240 -1.72 -17.20 -25.92
CA GLN A 240 -1.95 -15.79 -25.58
C GLN A 240 -2.93 -15.10 -26.53
N ALA A 241 -2.87 -15.39 -27.83
CA ALA A 241 -3.74 -14.76 -28.82
C ALA A 241 -5.18 -15.28 -28.70
N ALA A 242 -5.37 -16.56 -28.34
CA ALA A 242 -6.69 -17.11 -28.02
C ALA A 242 -7.25 -16.53 -26.72
N VAL A 243 -6.42 -16.34 -25.68
CA VAL A 243 -6.84 -15.72 -24.42
C VAL A 243 -7.33 -14.29 -24.64
N SER A 244 -6.57 -13.46 -25.35
CA SER A 244 -6.97 -12.08 -25.64
C SER A 244 -8.30 -12.02 -26.41
N ARG A 245 -8.46 -12.84 -27.46
CA ARG A 245 -9.72 -12.92 -28.22
C ARG A 245 -10.90 -13.37 -27.34
N ALA A 246 -10.68 -14.35 -26.46
CA ALA A 246 -11.72 -14.81 -25.54
C ALA A 246 -12.12 -13.73 -24.52
N ILE A 247 -11.16 -12.96 -24.01
CA ILE A 247 -11.43 -11.82 -23.11
C ILE A 247 -12.24 -10.73 -23.84
N ASP A 248 -11.91 -10.42 -25.09
CA ASP A 248 -12.62 -9.38 -25.83
C ASP A 248 -14.07 -9.79 -26.20
N ALA A 249 -14.32 -11.10 -26.31
CA ALA A 249 -15.66 -11.66 -26.50
C ALA A 249 -16.52 -11.68 -25.22
N LEU A 250 -15.96 -11.43 -24.03
CA LEU A 250 -16.74 -11.35 -22.79
C LEU A 250 -17.67 -10.11 -22.75
N PRO A 251 -18.73 -10.11 -21.93
CA PRO A 251 -19.52 -8.92 -21.64
C PRO A 251 -18.65 -7.76 -21.15
N ALA A 252 -18.98 -6.52 -21.55
CA ALA A 252 -18.14 -5.34 -21.31
C ALA A 252 -17.73 -5.15 -19.83
N GLY A 253 -18.61 -5.47 -18.88
CA GLY A 253 -18.33 -5.37 -17.44
C GLY A 253 -17.34 -6.41 -16.90
N GLU A 254 -17.03 -7.47 -17.67
CA GLU A 254 -16.21 -8.60 -17.22
C GLU A 254 -14.80 -8.58 -17.85
N ARG A 255 -14.61 -7.83 -18.95
CA ARG A 255 -13.35 -7.80 -19.72
C ARG A 255 -12.16 -7.30 -18.89
N ASP A 256 -12.34 -6.19 -18.18
CA ASP A 256 -11.25 -5.57 -17.41
C ASP A 256 -10.78 -6.49 -16.27
N ALA A 257 -11.72 -7.16 -15.58
CA ALA A 257 -11.40 -8.11 -14.53
C ALA A 257 -10.70 -9.37 -15.08
N ALA A 258 -11.20 -9.92 -16.19
CA ALA A 258 -10.59 -11.08 -16.84
C ALA A 258 -9.18 -10.78 -17.38
N ARG A 259 -8.99 -9.61 -18.00
CA ARG A 259 -7.68 -9.13 -18.48
C ARG A 259 -6.69 -8.95 -17.33
N THR A 260 -7.11 -8.31 -16.24
CA THR A 260 -6.28 -8.15 -15.04
C THR A 260 -5.87 -9.50 -14.45
N ALA A 261 -6.83 -10.42 -14.29
CA ALA A 261 -6.57 -11.75 -13.74
C ALA A 261 -5.59 -12.57 -14.61
N TRP A 262 -5.70 -12.45 -15.93
CA TRP A 262 -4.75 -13.06 -16.86
C TRP A 262 -3.34 -12.49 -16.70
N MET A 263 -3.19 -11.16 -16.71
CA MET A 263 -1.89 -10.50 -16.54
C MET A 263 -1.24 -10.83 -15.20
N THR A 264 -2.03 -10.93 -14.11
CA THR A 264 -1.54 -11.40 -12.81
C THR A 264 -1.02 -12.83 -12.87
N ARG A 265 -1.73 -13.73 -13.57
CA ARG A 265 -1.32 -15.13 -13.72
C ARG A 265 -0.04 -15.27 -14.56
N THR A 266 0.11 -14.49 -15.62
CA THR A 266 1.29 -14.52 -16.50
C THR A 266 2.47 -13.71 -15.97
N GLY A 267 2.27 -12.91 -14.92
CA GLY A 267 3.31 -12.02 -14.40
C GLY A 267 3.60 -10.81 -15.29
N ASP A 268 2.67 -10.42 -16.18
CA ASP A 268 2.81 -9.24 -17.04
C ASP A 268 2.65 -7.94 -16.23
N ARG A 269 3.72 -7.54 -15.55
CA ARG A 269 3.77 -6.32 -14.74
C ARG A 269 3.55 -5.05 -15.57
N ALA A 270 4.05 -5.02 -16.81
CA ALA A 270 3.91 -3.86 -17.69
C ALA A 270 2.45 -3.66 -18.12
N GLY A 271 1.77 -4.75 -18.50
CA GLY A 271 0.34 -4.74 -18.79
C GLY A 271 -0.50 -4.33 -17.59
N LEU A 272 -0.22 -4.85 -16.39
CA LEU A 272 -0.91 -4.45 -15.16
C LEU A 272 -0.73 -2.96 -14.85
N ARG A 273 0.49 -2.45 -14.99
CA ARG A 273 0.80 -1.03 -14.81
C ARG A 273 -0.01 -0.15 -15.78
N ALA A 274 -0.06 -0.51 -17.06
CA ALA A 274 -0.84 0.22 -18.07
C ALA A 274 -2.34 0.17 -17.78
N ALA A 275 -2.86 -0.99 -17.36
CA ALA A 275 -4.27 -1.17 -17.00
C ALA A 275 -4.66 -0.29 -15.79
N ILE A 276 -3.82 -0.25 -14.76
CA ILE A 276 -4.04 0.63 -13.59
C ILE A 276 -4.00 2.10 -14.01
N GLY A 277 -3.07 2.49 -14.89
CA GLY A 277 -3.00 3.84 -15.45
C GLY A 277 -4.28 4.25 -16.18
N ALA A 278 -4.82 3.35 -17.01
CA ALA A 278 -6.10 3.57 -17.71
C ALA A 278 -7.28 3.67 -16.73
N GLN A 279 -7.30 2.86 -15.66
CA GLN A 279 -8.32 2.96 -14.61
C GLN A 279 -8.23 4.31 -13.88
N ALA A 280 -7.02 4.80 -13.58
CA ALA A 280 -6.78 6.07 -12.91
C ALA A 280 -7.08 7.31 -13.79
N ALA A 281 -7.29 7.13 -15.10
CA ALA A 281 -7.74 8.18 -16.00
C ALA A 281 -9.26 8.36 -15.99
N ARG A 282 -10.02 7.39 -15.47
CA ARG A 282 -11.49 7.47 -15.40
C ARG A 282 -11.93 8.49 -14.32
N PRO A 283 -12.97 9.30 -14.55
CA PRO A 283 -13.54 10.17 -13.53
C PRO A 283 -14.01 9.37 -12.30
N GLY A 284 -13.76 9.88 -11.10
CA GLY A 284 -14.17 9.23 -9.84
C GLY A 284 -13.33 8.01 -9.43
N ALA A 285 -12.20 7.73 -10.11
CA ALA A 285 -11.31 6.65 -9.72
C ALA A 285 -10.70 6.89 -8.32
N ASP A 286 -10.64 5.83 -7.51
CA ASP A 286 -9.98 5.84 -6.20
C ASP A 286 -8.45 5.82 -6.39
N LEU A 287 -7.87 7.00 -6.57
CA LEU A 287 -6.43 7.17 -6.85
C LEU A 287 -5.53 6.61 -5.74
N PRO A 288 -5.82 6.79 -4.43
CA PRO A 288 -5.05 6.16 -3.35
C PRO A 288 -4.97 4.63 -3.47
N VAL A 289 -6.10 3.96 -3.70
CA VAL A 289 -6.12 2.49 -3.84
C VAL A 289 -5.30 2.04 -5.05
N LEU A 290 -5.43 2.74 -6.17
CA LEU A 290 -4.66 2.43 -7.39
C LEU A 290 -3.15 2.67 -7.20
N ALA A 291 -2.76 3.68 -6.42
CA ALA A 291 -1.37 3.92 -6.09
C ALA A 291 -0.76 2.77 -5.27
N GLU A 292 -1.48 2.22 -4.29
CA GLU A 292 -0.99 1.06 -3.52
C GLU A 292 -0.83 -0.19 -4.40
N ARG A 293 -1.72 -0.40 -5.38
CA ARG A 293 -1.58 -1.48 -6.38
C ARG A 293 -0.34 -1.27 -7.24
N LEU A 294 -0.01 -0.03 -7.63
CA LEU A 294 1.23 0.28 -8.35
C LEU A 294 2.48 0.04 -7.49
N LEU A 295 2.42 0.34 -6.19
CA LEU A 295 3.52 0.03 -5.26
C LEU A 295 3.75 -1.48 -5.13
N ALA A 296 2.69 -2.29 -5.10
CA ALA A 296 2.80 -3.75 -5.12
C ALA A 296 3.44 -4.30 -6.41
N LEU A 297 3.44 -3.51 -7.49
CA LEU A 297 4.11 -3.80 -8.76
C LEU A 297 5.50 -3.16 -8.89
N ASP A 298 6.04 -2.57 -7.82
CA ASP A 298 7.29 -1.82 -7.80
C ASP A 298 7.30 -0.57 -8.72
N ALA A 299 6.12 -0.06 -9.08
CA ALA A 299 5.94 1.13 -9.91
C ALA A 299 5.86 2.41 -9.06
N ARG A 300 6.88 2.68 -8.23
CA ARG A 300 6.89 3.81 -7.27
C ARG A 300 6.65 5.18 -7.92
N ALA A 301 7.24 5.44 -9.09
CA ALA A 301 7.10 6.74 -9.76
C ALA A 301 5.64 7.05 -10.15
N ASP A 302 4.92 6.04 -10.64
CA ASP A 302 3.52 6.19 -11.02
C ASP A 302 2.61 6.32 -9.80
N ALA A 303 2.90 5.56 -8.74
CA ALA A 303 2.18 5.69 -7.48
C ALA A 303 2.29 7.12 -6.92
N ILE A 304 3.50 7.70 -6.96
CA ILE A 304 3.72 9.12 -6.58
C ILE A 304 2.91 10.05 -7.49
N ALA A 305 2.87 9.81 -8.80
CA ALA A 305 2.09 10.62 -9.73
C ALA A 305 0.58 10.58 -9.43
N LEU A 306 0.02 9.40 -9.11
CA LEU A 306 -1.38 9.27 -8.72
C LEU A 306 -1.67 9.94 -7.38
N LEU A 307 -0.79 9.77 -6.39
CA LEU A 307 -0.95 10.39 -5.07
C LEU A 307 -0.82 11.91 -5.12
N ARG A 308 0.00 12.48 -6.01
CA ARG A 308 0.03 13.93 -6.27
C ARG A 308 -1.31 14.46 -6.77
N ARG A 309 -1.90 13.76 -7.75
CA ARG A 309 -3.25 14.11 -8.24
C ARG A 309 -4.27 14.05 -7.10
N ALA A 310 -4.25 12.98 -6.32
CA ALA A 310 -5.14 12.80 -5.17
C ALA A 310 -4.93 13.85 -4.05
N ALA A 311 -3.70 14.30 -3.84
CA ALA A 311 -3.34 15.26 -2.80
C ALA A 311 -3.53 16.73 -3.20
N THR A 312 -4.01 17.02 -4.41
CA THR A 312 -4.17 18.39 -4.92
C THR A 312 -5.14 19.22 -4.08
N ASP A 313 -6.16 18.61 -3.48
CA ASP A 313 -7.12 19.34 -2.63
C ASP A 313 -7.06 18.83 -1.18
N GLN A 314 -5.92 18.26 -0.78
CA GLN A 314 -5.74 17.71 0.55
C GLN A 314 -4.60 18.41 1.30
N SER A 315 -4.71 18.41 2.63
CA SER A 315 -3.62 18.83 3.50
C SER A 315 -2.47 17.82 3.48
N PRO A 316 -1.20 18.25 3.66
CA PRO A 316 -0.09 17.32 3.85
C PRO A 316 -0.26 16.41 5.09
N GLY A 317 -1.11 16.79 6.05
CA GLY A 317 -1.45 15.98 7.21
C GLY A 317 -2.55 14.92 6.97
N SER A 318 -3.19 14.90 5.81
CA SER A 318 -4.15 13.85 5.43
C SER A 318 -3.43 12.51 5.21
N ALA A 319 -4.16 11.39 5.25
CA ALA A 319 -3.58 10.07 4.97
C ALA A 319 -2.88 10.02 3.60
N VAL A 320 -3.49 10.63 2.56
CA VAL A 320 -2.92 10.71 1.22
C VAL A 320 -1.67 11.59 1.18
N GLY A 321 -1.71 12.76 1.82
CA GLY A 321 -0.59 13.68 1.92
C GLY A 321 0.61 13.06 2.66
N GLN A 322 0.37 12.42 3.80
CA GLN A 322 1.40 11.72 4.56
C GLN A 322 2.01 10.56 3.77
N ARG A 323 1.18 9.75 3.10
CA ARG A 323 1.65 8.65 2.25
C ARG A 323 2.51 9.16 1.10
N LEU A 324 2.07 10.23 0.42
CA LEU A 324 2.85 10.88 -0.63
C LEU A 324 4.21 11.36 -0.13
N LEU A 325 4.21 12.12 0.97
CA LEU A 325 5.42 12.70 1.57
C LEU A 325 6.38 11.64 2.12
N TYR A 326 5.85 10.52 2.61
CA TYR A 326 6.64 9.34 3.00
C TYR A 326 7.31 8.70 1.79
N LEU A 327 6.54 8.45 0.72
CA LEU A 327 7.07 7.84 -0.49
C LEU A 327 8.12 8.73 -1.15
N MET A 328 7.92 10.05 -1.19
CA MET A 328 8.90 11.03 -1.67
C MET A 328 10.21 11.00 -0.88
N GLY A 329 10.16 10.71 0.42
CA GLY A 329 11.31 10.66 1.32
C GLY A 329 11.82 12.05 1.75
N PRO A 330 12.94 12.10 2.51
CA PRO A 330 13.50 13.35 3.03
C PRO A 330 14.22 14.19 1.95
N ARG A 331 14.67 13.56 0.86
CA ARG A 331 15.37 14.21 -0.25
C ARG A 331 14.73 13.78 -1.57
N PRO A 332 13.56 14.35 -1.92
CA PRO A 332 12.81 13.93 -3.08
C PRO A 332 13.42 14.46 -4.38
N ALA A 333 13.00 13.88 -5.51
CA ALA A 333 13.53 14.23 -6.84
C ALA A 333 13.22 15.71 -7.18
N PRO A 334 13.94 16.34 -8.14
CA PRO A 334 13.67 17.73 -8.53
C PRO A 334 12.20 17.98 -8.88
N ALA A 335 11.57 17.12 -9.69
CA ALA A 335 10.16 17.25 -10.04
C ALA A 335 9.23 17.20 -8.81
N ASP A 336 9.56 16.39 -7.80
CA ASP A 336 8.81 16.31 -6.52
C ASP A 336 8.91 17.59 -5.72
N ARG A 337 10.11 18.18 -5.65
CA ARG A 337 10.31 19.50 -5.02
C ARG A 337 9.57 20.60 -5.77
N ASP A 338 9.56 20.57 -7.10
CA ASP A 338 8.86 21.56 -7.92
C ASP A 338 7.35 21.51 -7.70
N TRP A 339 6.80 20.29 -7.64
CA TRP A 339 5.40 20.09 -7.30
C TRP A 339 5.09 20.62 -5.90
N LEU A 340 5.93 20.34 -4.89
CA LEU A 340 5.76 20.88 -3.53
C LEU A 340 5.82 22.42 -3.50
N ARG A 341 6.69 23.05 -4.30
CA ARG A 341 6.75 24.52 -4.44
C ARG A 341 5.46 25.09 -5.00
N VAL A 342 4.90 24.47 -6.04
CA VAL A 342 3.60 24.87 -6.61
C VAL A 342 2.50 24.71 -5.57
N ARG A 343 2.51 23.60 -4.81
CA ARG A 343 1.52 23.36 -3.75
C ARG A 343 1.62 24.34 -2.58
N ALA A 344 2.82 24.79 -2.23
CA ALA A 344 3.02 25.80 -1.19
C ALA A 344 2.39 27.16 -1.54
N LEU A 345 2.10 27.42 -2.82
CA LEU A 345 1.47 28.65 -3.31
C LEU A 345 -0.03 28.50 -3.60
N ALA A 346 -0.57 27.29 -3.47
CA ALA A 346 -1.96 26.97 -3.82
C ALA A 346 -2.85 26.85 -2.57
N GLY A 347 -4.14 27.14 -2.74
CA GLY A 347 -5.13 27.05 -1.68
C GLY A 347 -5.13 28.26 -0.74
N ASP A 348 -5.75 28.11 0.43
CA ASP A 348 -5.82 29.17 1.42
C ASP A 348 -4.49 29.36 2.19
N ALA A 349 -4.39 30.43 2.98
CA ALA A 349 -3.16 30.74 3.73
C ALA A 349 -2.74 29.64 4.72
N SER A 350 -3.68 28.86 5.27
CA SER A 350 -3.36 27.76 6.19
C SER A 350 -2.88 26.52 5.45
N GLU A 351 -3.40 26.24 4.27
CA GLU A 351 -2.93 25.18 3.37
C GLU A 351 -1.55 25.49 2.81
N GLN A 352 -1.36 26.72 2.31
CA GLN A 352 -0.08 27.22 1.85
C GLN A 352 0.99 27.06 2.93
N ALA A 353 0.73 27.51 4.17
CA ALA A 353 1.68 27.38 5.28
C ALA A 353 2.05 25.91 5.59
N ARG A 354 1.08 24.99 5.55
CA ARG A 354 1.32 23.56 5.79
C ARG A 354 2.17 22.92 4.67
N TRP A 355 1.85 23.21 3.41
CA TRP A 355 2.63 22.72 2.27
C TRP A 355 4.01 23.36 2.20
N LEU A 356 4.15 24.63 2.58
CA LEU A 356 5.42 25.35 2.69
C LEU A 356 6.36 24.70 3.71
N ALA A 357 5.83 24.29 4.87
CA ALA A 357 6.60 23.52 5.86
C ALA A 357 7.06 22.17 5.29
N ALA A 358 6.15 21.43 4.64
CA ALA A 358 6.48 20.13 4.04
C ALA A 358 7.55 20.24 2.93
N TYR A 359 7.51 21.31 2.14
CA TYR A 359 8.55 21.65 1.17
C TYR A 359 9.89 21.97 1.85
N ALA A 360 9.88 22.86 2.84
CA ALA A 360 11.09 23.34 3.50
C ALA A 360 11.90 22.23 4.20
N GLU A 361 11.22 21.22 4.76
CA GLU A 361 11.86 20.03 5.35
C GLU A 361 12.63 19.18 4.33
N ARG A 362 12.28 19.28 3.03
CA ARG A 362 12.75 18.38 1.97
C ARG A 362 13.77 19.00 1.04
N ASP A 363 13.89 20.32 1.01
CA ASP A 363 14.91 21.01 0.23
C ASP A 363 16.16 21.33 1.07
N THR A 364 17.20 21.88 0.44
CA THR A 364 18.37 22.36 1.18
C THR A 364 17.99 23.61 1.99
N PRO A 365 18.53 23.79 3.22
CA PRO A 365 18.15 24.93 4.06
C PRO A 365 18.28 26.29 3.37
N ALA A 366 19.35 26.52 2.61
CA ALA A 366 19.58 27.77 1.89
C ALA A 366 18.55 28.01 0.76
N THR A 367 18.23 26.99 -0.03
CA THR A 367 17.23 27.12 -1.12
C THR A 367 15.82 27.29 -0.56
N ALA A 368 15.46 26.49 0.44
CA ALA A 368 14.19 26.61 1.15
C ALA A 368 14.05 28.01 1.76
N LEU A 369 15.09 28.52 2.41
CA LEU A 369 15.10 29.86 3.00
C LEU A 369 14.82 30.94 1.95
N ALA A 370 15.51 30.90 0.81
CA ALA A 370 15.32 31.88 -0.26
C ALA A 370 13.88 31.87 -0.82
N PHE A 371 13.25 30.68 -0.91
CA PHE A 371 11.86 30.55 -1.31
C PHE A 371 10.90 31.08 -0.23
N VAL A 372 11.06 30.64 1.02
CA VAL A 372 10.20 31.02 2.15
C VAL A 372 10.28 32.54 2.42
N GLN A 373 11.44 33.16 2.24
CA GLN A 373 11.61 34.62 2.41
C GLN A 373 10.78 35.45 1.43
N ARG A 374 10.57 34.96 0.21
CA ARG A 374 9.78 35.65 -0.83
C ARG A 374 8.30 35.27 -0.80
N HIS A 375 7.92 34.33 0.06
CA HIS A 375 6.56 33.84 0.14
C HIS A 375 5.61 34.92 0.70
N PRO A 376 4.37 35.06 0.20
CA PRO A 376 3.40 36.05 0.73
C PRO A 376 3.16 35.94 2.23
N LEU A 377 3.28 34.73 2.78
CA LEU A 377 3.11 34.44 4.20
C LEU A 377 4.39 34.60 5.04
N ALA A 378 5.49 35.14 4.49
CA ALA A 378 6.80 35.20 5.17
C ALA A 378 6.78 35.94 6.51
N ALA A 379 5.81 36.85 6.72
CA ALA A 379 5.63 37.61 7.96
C ALA A 379 4.73 36.89 8.98
N ARG A 380 4.01 35.84 8.59
CA ARG A 380 3.15 35.06 9.50
C ARG A 380 4.02 34.33 10.53
N THR A 381 3.56 34.24 11.79
CA THR A 381 4.41 33.79 12.91
C THR A 381 4.99 32.38 12.74
N ASP A 382 4.19 31.40 12.31
CA ASP A 382 4.63 30.04 12.03
C ASP A 382 5.69 29.98 10.91
N VAL A 383 5.49 30.76 9.84
CA VAL A 383 6.44 30.87 8.72
C VAL A 383 7.71 31.64 9.11
N ALA A 384 7.62 32.68 9.93
CA ALA A 384 8.77 33.42 10.44
C ALA A 384 9.65 32.54 11.35
N ILE A 385 9.04 31.64 12.14
CA ILE A 385 9.78 30.62 12.90
C ILE A 385 10.49 29.65 11.94
N LEU A 386 9.80 29.18 10.90
CA LEU A 386 10.42 28.33 9.87
C LEU A 386 11.61 29.03 9.19
N ARG A 387 11.49 30.32 8.87
CA ARG A 387 12.58 31.15 8.33
C ARG A 387 13.77 31.20 9.28
N LEU A 388 13.52 31.43 10.58
CA LEU A 388 14.58 31.43 11.59
C LEU A 388 15.27 30.06 11.66
N GLN A 389 14.51 28.96 11.67
CA GLN A 389 15.06 27.60 11.67
C GLN A 389 15.95 27.33 10.45
N LEU A 390 15.48 27.69 9.25
CA LEU A 390 16.22 27.50 8.00
C LEU A 390 17.47 28.39 7.94
N ALA A 391 17.38 29.63 8.42
CA ALA A 391 18.51 30.55 8.47
C ALA A 391 19.62 30.04 9.40
N GLN A 392 19.25 29.53 10.59
CA GLN A 392 20.21 28.91 11.50
C GLN A 392 20.85 27.65 10.88
N ALA A 393 20.04 26.78 10.26
CA ALA A 393 20.55 25.58 9.60
C ALA A 393 21.44 25.88 8.38
N ALA A 394 21.22 27.00 7.70
CA ALA A 394 22.05 27.48 6.58
C ALA A 394 23.28 28.28 7.03
N GLY A 395 23.38 28.66 8.32
CA GLY A 395 24.42 29.55 8.84
C GLY A 395 24.28 31.01 8.39
N ASP A 396 23.11 31.43 7.88
CA ASP A 396 22.86 32.80 7.44
C ASP A 396 22.41 33.69 8.61
N ARG A 397 23.39 34.32 9.26
CA ARG A 397 23.15 35.23 10.39
C ARG A 397 22.34 36.47 10.01
N SER A 398 22.40 36.93 8.77
CA SER A 398 21.63 38.10 8.34
C SER A 398 20.15 37.75 8.24
N ALA A 399 19.83 36.64 7.58
CA ALA A 399 18.48 36.12 7.50
C ALA A 399 17.90 35.75 8.87
N ALA A 400 18.73 35.16 9.77
CA ALA A 400 18.30 34.84 11.12
C ALA A 400 17.91 36.11 11.91
N ARG A 401 18.72 37.18 11.83
CA ARG A 401 18.39 38.47 12.44
C ARG A 401 17.12 39.09 11.85
N GLN A 402 16.91 39.02 10.53
CA GLN A 402 15.68 39.53 9.91
C GLN A 402 14.42 38.75 10.33
N ALA A 403 14.52 37.41 10.41
CA ALA A 403 13.43 36.57 10.89
C ALA A 403 13.14 36.85 12.38
N MET A 404 14.18 37.03 13.20
CA MET A 404 14.03 37.40 14.60
C MET A 404 13.40 38.78 14.76
N ALA A 405 13.82 39.79 13.98
CA ALA A 405 13.20 41.12 13.99
C ALA A 405 11.70 41.05 13.64
N THR A 406 11.33 40.19 12.68
CA THR A 406 9.92 39.95 12.33
C THR A 406 9.16 39.34 13.51
N LEU A 407 9.75 38.39 14.24
CA LEU A 407 9.11 37.76 15.39
C LEU A 407 8.99 38.70 16.60
N LEU A 408 9.86 39.70 16.69
CA LEU A 408 9.93 40.66 17.79
C LEU A 408 9.31 42.03 17.46
N ASP A 409 8.58 42.16 16.35
CA ASP A 409 8.01 43.40 15.80
C ASP A 409 6.83 44.03 16.59
N GLY A 410 6.59 43.56 17.81
CA GLY A 410 5.47 43.99 18.66
C GLY A 410 4.30 43.01 18.70
N ARG A 411 4.27 42.00 17.82
CA ARG A 411 3.22 40.96 17.86
C ARG A 411 3.16 40.20 19.19
N SER A 412 1.96 39.72 19.54
CA SER A 412 1.80 38.78 20.66
C SER A 412 2.36 37.40 20.29
N LEU A 413 3.13 36.80 21.19
CA LEU A 413 3.66 35.45 21.04
C LEU A 413 3.26 34.62 22.25
N GLU A 414 2.58 33.49 22.00
CA GLU A 414 2.25 32.53 23.04
C GLU A 414 3.51 31.99 23.75
N PRO A 415 3.46 31.66 25.06
CA PRO A 415 4.63 31.19 25.81
C PRO A 415 5.30 29.94 25.20
N VAL A 416 4.54 29.04 24.60
CA VAL A 416 5.08 27.86 23.88
C VAL A 416 5.89 28.28 22.66
N THR A 417 5.37 29.23 21.88
CA THR A 417 6.03 29.80 20.71
C THR A 417 7.31 30.54 21.11
N LEU A 418 7.25 31.33 22.17
CA LEU A 418 8.40 32.09 22.66
C LEU A 418 9.53 31.19 23.17
N ARG A 419 9.21 30.04 23.79
CA ARG A 419 10.20 28.99 24.11
C ARG A 419 10.85 28.42 22.87
N ARG A 420 10.07 28.11 21.82
CA ARG A 420 10.60 27.61 20.55
C ARG A 420 11.52 28.63 19.88
N VAL A 421 11.13 29.90 19.82
CA VAL A 421 11.96 31.00 19.28
C VAL A 421 13.26 31.13 20.08
N SER A 422 13.19 31.03 21.40
CA SER A 422 14.36 31.10 22.29
C SER A 422 15.34 29.96 22.06
N GLY A 423 14.86 28.74 21.78
CA GLY A 423 15.74 27.61 21.42
C GLY A 423 16.47 27.78 20.09
N LEU A 424 16.07 28.74 19.25
CA LEU A 424 16.66 29.04 17.94
C LEU A 424 17.46 30.35 17.95
N ALA A 425 17.53 31.01 19.10
CA ALA A 425 18.08 32.36 19.28
C ALA A 425 19.60 32.34 19.44
N ASP A 426 20.32 31.78 18.47
CA ASP A 426 21.78 31.82 18.43
C ASP A 426 22.29 33.05 17.66
N GLY A 427 23.39 33.64 18.12
CA GLY A 427 24.05 34.77 17.48
C GLY A 427 23.22 36.06 17.41
N LEU A 428 22.31 36.28 18.38
CA LEU A 428 21.49 37.49 18.43
C LEU A 428 22.33 38.75 18.63
N ASP A 429 21.89 39.86 18.03
CA ASP A 429 22.41 41.16 18.40
C ASP A 429 21.88 41.60 19.80
N PRO A 430 22.55 42.55 20.47
CA PRO A 430 22.19 42.95 21.82
C PRO A 430 20.75 43.49 21.96
N ALA A 431 20.22 44.17 20.94
CA ALA A 431 18.86 44.72 20.97
C ALA A 431 17.81 43.61 20.86
N GLN A 432 18.05 42.62 20.00
CA GLN A 432 17.21 41.43 19.88
C GLN A 432 17.25 40.56 21.13
N ALA A 433 18.43 40.35 21.71
CA ALA A 433 18.60 39.60 22.95
C ALA A 433 17.82 40.26 24.11
N ARG A 434 17.91 41.60 24.21
CA ARG A 434 17.13 42.39 25.18
C ARG A 434 15.62 42.22 24.98
N SER A 435 15.12 42.46 23.76
CA SER A 435 13.69 42.35 23.45
C SER A 435 13.15 40.94 23.70
N LEU A 436 13.92 39.90 23.39
CA LEU A 436 13.56 38.51 23.67
C LEU A 436 13.48 38.24 25.19
N ALA A 437 14.45 38.72 25.98
CA ALA A 437 14.45 38.58 27.43
C ALA A 437 13.27 39.32 28.09
N GLU A 438 12.98 40.55 27.68
CA GLU A 438 11.82 41.33 28.15
C GLU A 438 10.51 40.57 27.90
N ARG A 439 10.34 40.01 26.71
CA ARG A 439 9.15 39.20 26.37
C ARG A 439 9.05 37.93 27.19
N ARG A 440 10.17 37.23 27.44
CA ARG A 440 10.17 36.00 28.25
C ARG A 440 9.75 36.29 29.68
N ILE A 441 10.26 37.38 30.27
CA ILE A 441 9.87 37.83 31.60
C ILE A 441 8.38 38.19 31.64
N ALA A 442 7.90 38.99 30.68
CA ALA A 442 6.48 39.37 30.59
C ALA A 442 5.55 38.16 30.43
N ALA A 443 5.99 37.12 29.73
CA ALA A 443 5.26 35.87 29.54
C ALA A 443 5.42 34.87 30.70
N GLY A 444 6.12 35.21 31.78
CA GLY A 444 6.33 34.34 32.94
C GLY A 444 7.22 33.12 32.66
N ILE A 445 8.02 33.15 31.58
CA ILE A 445 8.95 32.08 31.17
C ILE A 445 10.39 32.59 31.14
N ALA A 446 10.72 33.51 32.06
CA ALA A 446 12.05 34.05 32.22
C ALA A 446 13.08 32.92 32.35
N GLY A 447 14.16 33.00 31.59
CA GLY A 447 15.35 32.19 31.81
C GLY A 447 16.06 32.61 33.10
N PRO A 448 16.85 31.72 33.74
CA PRO A 448 17.55 32.02 34.99
C PRO A 448 18.44 33.26 34.93
N ARG A 449 18.93 33.66 33.75
CA ARG A 449 19.84 34.81 33.58
C ARG A 449 19.19 36.02 32.91
N ASP A 450 17.93 35.94 32.49
CA ASP A 450 17.30 36.98 31.68
C ASP A 450 17.34 38.35 32.37
N ARG A 451 17.01 38.39 33.66
CA ARG A 451 17.06 39.64 34.44
C ARG A 451 18.49 40.14 34.64
N LEU A 452 19.46 39.25 34.79
CA LEU A 452 20.87 39.62 34.93
C LEU A 452 21.42 40.18 33.61
N ASP A 453 21.06 39.60 32.48
CA ASP A 453 21.46 40.06 31.16
C ASP A 453 20.83 41.43 30.84
N LEU A 454 19.56 41.64 31.22
CA LEU A 454 18.92 42.95 31.14
C LEU A 454 19.58 43.99 32.05
N ALA A 455 19.99 43.59 33.27
CA ALA A 455 20.71 44.47 34.18
C ALA A 455 22.06 44.93 33.59
N TRP A 456 22.82 44.00 32.98
CA TRP A 456 24.07 44.33 32.29
C TRP A 456 23.85 45.20 31.06
N ALA A 457 22.82 44.92 30.27
CA ALA A 457 22.46 45.75 29.11
C ALA A 457 22.11 47.18 29.54
N ALA A 458 21.31 47.35 30.60
CA ALA A 458 20.99 48.65 31.18
C ALA A 458 22.24 49.36 31.72
N TRP A 459 23.13 48.62 32.38
CA TRP A 459 24.36 49.19 32.95
C TRP A 459 25.28 49.74 31.87
N ASN A 460 25.45 48.97 30.80
CA ASN A 460 26.26 49.35 29.64
C ASN A 460 25.64 50.53 28.86
N ALA A 461 24.32 50.67 28.89
CA ALA A 461 23.61 51.82 28.35
C ALA A 461 23.65 53.07 29.27
N GLY A 462 24.21 52.95 30.48
CA GLY A 462 24.25 54.02 31.47
C GLY A 462 22.96 54.20 32.29
N ASP A 463 21.93 53.38 32.06
CA ASP A 463 20.67 53.42 32.78
C ASP A 463 20.77 52.69 34.12
N THR A 464 21.32 53.42 35.10
CA THR A 464 21.60 52.88 36.43
C THR A 464 20.32 52.54 37.20
N ALA A 465 19.21 53.25 36.96
CA ALA A 465 17.93 52.99 37.61
C ALA A 465 17.34 51.65 37.13
N ALA A 466 17.32 51.42 35.81
CA ALA A 466 16.89 50.14 35.25
C ALA A 466 17.80 48.98 35.69
N THR A 467 19.13 49.18 35.75
CA THR A 467 20.05 48.16 36.30
C THR A 467 19.66 47.76 37.72
N ARG A 468 19.42 48.74 38.60
CA ARG A 468 18.99 48.48 39.98
C ARG A 468 17.71 47.67 40.03
N ASP A 469 16.70 48.05 39.25
CA ASP A 469 15.38 47.42 39.31
C ASP A 469 15.44 45.96 38.83
N GLN A 470 16.16 45.69 37.74
CA GLN A 470 16.39 44.33 37.25
C GLN A 470 17.18 43.48 38.25
N LEU A 471 18.22 44.04 38.87
CA LEU A 471 19.03 43.32 39.86
C LEU A 471 18.27 43.06 41.15
N ARG A 472 17.37 43.96 41.58
CA ARG A 472 16.54 43.75 42.77
C ARG A 472 15.71 42.48 42.60
N ASP A 473 15.05 42.36 41.47
CA ASP A 473 14.17 41.23 41.19
C ASP A 473 14.99 39.94 40.97
N TYR A 474 16.14 40.02 40.29
CA TYR A 474 17.07 38.90 40.13
C TYR A 474 17.63 38.40 41.48
N LEU A 475 18.10 39.30 42.34
CA LEU A 475 18.69 38.96 43.64
C LEU A 475 17.64 38.51 44.66
N ALA A 476 16.35 38.68 44.40
CA ALA A 476 15.30 38.03 45.18
C ALA A 476 15.30 36.51 44.93
N GLU A 477 15.59 36.09 43.70
CA GLU A 477 15.66 34.67 43.29
C GLU A 477 17.05 34.07 43.55
N ALA A 478 18.11 34.85 43.32
CA ALA A 478 19.51 34.45 43.48
C ALA A 478 20.26 35.33 44.50
N PRO A 479 19.91 35.28 45.80
CA PRO A 479 20.39 36.24 46.80
C PRO A 479 21.89 36.20 47.09
N GLY A 480 22.57 35.13 46.66
CA GLY A 480 24.00 34.89 46.87
C GLY A 480 24.86 35.07 45.61
N ASP A 481 24.30 35.48 44.47
CA ASP A 481 25.08 35.67 43.24
C ASP A 481 26.06 36.85 43.41
N LEU A 482 27.34 36.50 43.57
CA LEU A 482 28.40 37.46 43.87
C LEU A 482 28.59 38.50 42.75
N PRO A 483 28.73 38.14 41.46
CA PRO A 483 28.72 39.10 40.36
C PRO A 483 27.53 40.07 40.38
N ALA A 484 26.31 39.58 40.60
CA ALA A 484 25.12 40.42 40.62
C ALA A 484 25.09 41.36 41.84
N LEU A 485 25.51 40.88 43.03
CA LEU A 485 25.64 41.72 44.23
C LEU A 485 26.66 42.84 44.04
N ARG A 486 27.78 42.56 43.36
CA ARG A 486 28.80 43.57 43.02
C ARG A 486 28.25 44.62 42.06
N LEU A 487 27.56 44.19 41.00
CA LEU A 487 26.94 45.11 40.04
C LEU A 487 25.85 45.96 40.72
N MET A 488 25.08 45.38 41.65
CA MET A 488 24.08 46.12 42.44
C MET A 488 24.76 47.17 43.32
N ALA A 489 25.87 46.83 43.97
CA ALA A 489 26.65 47.79 44.74
C ALA A 489 27.18 48.95 43.86
N ASP A 490 27.62 48.66 42.64
CA ASP A 490 28.06 49.68 41.68
C ASP A 490 26.90 50.58 41.23
N ALA A 491 25.73 49.99 40.96
CA ALA A 491 24.53 50.75 40.61
C ALA A 491 24.07 51.65 41.75
N GLN A 492 24.05 51.14 42.98
CA GLN A 492 23.67 51.91 44.16
C GLN A 492 24.68 53.00 44.51
N ALA A 493 25.98 52.74 44.31
CA ALA A 493 27.02 53.75 44.46
C ALA A 493 26.80 54.95 43.52
N ARG A 494 26.39 54.70 42.27
CA ARG A 494 26.08 55.76 41.30
C ARG A 494 24.80 56.52 41.63
N LEU A 495 23.78 55.86 42.17
CA LEU A 495 22.49 56.50 42.48
C LEU A 495 22.47 57.26 43.81
N GLY A 496 23.11 56.73 44.86
CA GLY A 496 23.01 57.25 46.22
C GLY A 496 24.35 57.33 46.95
N GLY A 497 25.46 57.21 46.24
CA GLY A 497 26.80 57.29 46.80
C GLY A 497 27.24 56.05 47.60
N PRO A 498 28.41 56.12 48.26
CA PRO A 498 29.00 54.98 48.97
C PRO A 498 28.10 54.37 50.06
N ALA A 499 27.28 55.19 50.72
CA ALA A 499 26.37 54.75 51.77
C ALA A 499 25.30 53.77 51.23
N ALA A 500 24.74 54.05 50.04
CA ALA A 500 23.76 53.18 49.40
C ALA A 500 24.37 51.85 48.91
N ALA A 501 25.64 51.86 48.51
CA ALA A 501 26.36 50.66 48.07
C ALA A 501 26.74 49.71 49.22
N ARG A 502 26.98 50.25 50.42
CA ARG A 502 27.47 49.51 51.59
C ARG A 502 26.71 48.23 51.92
N PRO A 503 25.37 48.19 52.06
CA PRO A 503 24.66 46.96 52.40
C PRO A 503 24.86 45.85 51.35
N TRP A 504 25.01 46.22 50.07
CA TRP A 504 25.24 45.27 48.98
C TRP A 504 26.67 44.75 48.96
N LEU A 505 27.65 45.60 49.28
CA LEU A 505 29.04 45.20 49.45
C LEU A 505 29.23 44.27 50.65
N GLU A 506 28.53 44.51 51.77
CA GLU A 506 28.55 43.63 52.94
C GLU A 506 27.96 42.25 52.60
N ARG A 507 26.83 42.20 51.87
CA ARG A 507 26.27 40.96 51.34
C ARG A 507 27.23 40.25 50.38
N ALA A 508 27.86 40.98 49.46
CA ALA A 508 28.86 40.42 48.54
C ALA A 508 30.06 39.83 49.31
N LEU A 509 30.51 40.50 50.38
CA LEU A 509 31.61 40.02 51.21
C LEU A 509 31.29 38.71 51.93
N LEU A 510 30.03 38.49 52.32
CA LEU A 510 29.59 37.23 52.92
C LEU A 510 29.62 36.06 51.93
N GLN A 511 29.37 36.33 50.64
CA GLN A 511 29.39 35.32 49.57
C GLN A 511 30.80 35.09 48.99
N ALA A 512 31.68 36.08 49.09
CA ALA A 512 33.04 35.98 48.57
C ALA A 512 33.86 34.91 49.33
N PRO A 513 34.65 34.08 48.63
CA PRO A 513 35.57 33.14 49.27
C PRO A 513 36.44 33.82 50.33
N ARG A 514 36.73 33.10 51.42
CA ARG A 514 37.49 33.64 52.57
C ARG A 514 38.89 34.12 52.20
N THR A 515 39.47 33.56 51.16
CA THR A 515 40.75 33.98 50.57
C THR A 515 40.54 34.28 49.09
N GLY A 516 41.17 35.33 48.58
CA GLY A 516 41.04 35.71 47.17
C GLY A 516 40.98 37.22 46.94
N ARG A 517 41.34 37.63 45.72
CA ARG A 517 41.41 39.03 45.30
C ARG A 517 40.07 39.75 45.42
N THR A 518 38.98 39.08 45.04
CA THR A 518 37.62 39.66 45.15
C THR A 518 37.26 40.04 46.58
N ARG A 519 37.68 39.24 47.58
CA ARG A 519 37.45 39.58 48.98
C ARG A 519 38.24 40.82 49.41
N VAL A 520 39.50 40.92 48.98
CA VAL A 520 40.36 42.08 49.23
C VAL A 520 39.75 43.35 48.63
N GLU A 521 39.28 43.30 47.38
CA GLU A 521 38.61 44.41 46.71
C GLU A 521 37.34 44.86 47.46
N LEU A 522 36.52 43.91 47.92
CA LEU A 522 35.31 44.21 48.69
C LEU A 522 35.63 44.84 50.05
N LEU A 523 36.65 44.35 50.75
CA LEU A 523 37.09 44.92 52.03
C LEU A 523 37.59 46.36 51.86
N ASP A 524 38.39 46.64 50.83
CA ASP A 524 38.85 48.01 50.55
C ASP A 524 37.68 48.94 50.19
N ARG A 525 36.74 48.49 49.36
CA ARG A 525 35.52 49.26 49.02
C ARG A 525 34.61 49.54 50.22
N LEU A 526 34.65 48.68 51.24
CA LEU A 526 33.95 48.87 52.52
C LEU A 526 34.72 49.77 53.51
N GLY A 527 35.92 50.23 53.15
CA GLY A 527 36.80 51.01 54.03
C GLY A 527 37.55 50.16 55.07
N ARG A 528 37.45 48.82 55.01
CA ARG A 528 38.13 47.88 55.93
C ARG A 528 39.55 47.58 55.44
N ARG A 529 40.34 48.65 55.27
CA ARG A 529 41.66 48.60 54.61
C ARG A 529 42.69 47.76 55.35
N ASP A 530 42.67 47.79 56.68
CA ASP A 530 43.62 46.99 57.47
C ASP A 530 43.41 45.50 57.25
N GLU A 531 42.15 45.06 57.15
CA GLU A 531 41.81 43.67 56.84
C GLU A 531 42.17 43.31 55.39
N ALA A 532 41.95 44.21 54.44
CA ALA A 532 42.36 44.02 53.05
C ALA A 532 43.88 43.87 52.92
N LEU A 533 44.65 44.71 53.62
CA LEU A 533 46.11 44.66 53.69
C LEU A 533 46.63 43.39 54.37
N ALA A 534 46.01 42.97 55.47
CA ALA A 534 46.36 41.73 56.14
C ALA A 534 46.12 40.52 55.22
N LEU A 535 44.98 40.48 54.53
CA LEU A 535 44.61 39.39 53.63
C LEU A 535 45.54 39.32 52.40
N VAL A 536 45.80 40.45 51.72
CA VAL A 536 46.71 40.46 50.56
C VAL A 536 48.15 40.12 50.97
N THR A 537 48.57 40.51 52.17
CA THR A 537 49.88 40.14 52.73
C THR A 537 49.99 38.64 52.94
N ALA A 538 48.95 38.00 53.52
CA ALA A 538 48.91 36.56 53.68
C ALA A 538 48.95 35.86 52.31
N MET A 539 48.12 36.28 51.36
CA MET A 539 48.12 35.71 50.00
C MET A 539 49.46 35.85 49.29
N ARG A 540 50.20 36.94 49.49
CA ARG A 540 51.55 37.11 48.93
C ARG A 540 52.61 36.24 49.60
N ARG A 541 52.44 35.83 50.86
CA ARG A 541 53.36 34.86 51.48
C ARG A 541 53.22 33.50 50.81
N ASP A 542 52.00 33.12 50.46
CA ASP A 542 51.70 31.86 49.80
C ASP A 542 52.07 31.90 48.30
N ALA A 543 51.94 33.06 47.65
CA ALA A 543 52.28 33.28 46.24
C ALA A 543 53.17 34.53 46.03
N PRO A 544 54.47 34.46 46.39
CA PRO A 544 55.35 35.64 46.40
C PRO A 544 55.66 36.20 45.01
N ARG A 545 55.55 35.38 43.96
CA ARG A 545 55.84 35.75 42.57
C ARG A 545 54.62 36.25 41.78
N ASP A 546 53.44 36.34 42.40
CA ASP A 546 52.23 36.85 41.73
C ASP A 546 52.30 38.38 41.61
N ALA A 547 52.54 38.86 40.38
CA ALA A 547 52.64 40.28 40.06
C ALA A 547 51.32 41.03 40.28
N GLU A 548 50.17 40.37 40.10
CA GLU A 548 48.85 41.00 40.31
C GLU A 548 48.60 41.23 41.80
N LEU A 549 49.00 40.29 42.66
CA LEU A 549 48.95 40.48 44.11
C LEU A 549 49.93 41.54 44.60
N ALA A 550 51.11 41.65 44.00
CA ALA A 550 52.04 42.74 44.28
C ALA A 550 51.44 44.11 43.91
N ALA A 551 50.81 44.22 42.73
CA ALA A 551 50.13 45.43 42.30
C ALA A 551 48.95 45.80 43.21
N LEU A 552 48.11 44.82 43.58
CA LEU A 552 46.99 45.03 44.49
C LEU A 552 47.47 45.48 45.88
N HIS A 553 48.50 44.84 46.42
CA HIS A 553 49.08 45.22 47.71
C HIS A 553 49.68 46.63 47.67
N ALA A 554 50.42 46.97 46.61
CA ALA A 554 50.97 48.32 46.44
C ALA A 554 49.86 49.39 46.35
N ARG A 555 48.77 49.13 45.62
CA ARG A 555 47.61 50.04 45.55
C ARG A 555 47.00 50.30 46.92
N LEU A 556 46.81 49.25 47.72
CA LEU A 556 46.28 49.38 49.08
C LEU A 556 47.21 50.16 50.01
N LEU A 557 48.53 49.93 49.91
CA LEU A 557 49.53 50.69 50.69
C LEU A 557 49.55 52.17 50.30
N ILE A 558 49.42 52.50 49.01
CA ILE A 558 49.30 53.88 48.55
C ILE A 558 48.02 54.52 49.11
N ALA A 559 46.89 53.82 49.00
CA ALA A 559 45.62 54.30 49.55
C ALA A 559 45.65 54.48 51.08
N ALA A 560 46.51 53.72 51.78
CA ALA A 560 46.77 53.85 53.21
C ALA A 560 47.86 54.89 53.57
N GLY A 561 48.35 55.68 52.60
CA GLY A 561 49.37 56.72 52.83
C GLY A 561 50.79 56.19 53.04
N GLN A 562 51.10 54.97 52.58
CA GLN A 562 52.40 54.30 52.74
C GLN A 562 53.12 54.04 51.40
N PRO A 563 53.38 55.06 50.56
CA PRO A 563 53.94 54.87 49.22
C PRO A 563 55.36 54.28 49.24
N GLY A 564 56.16 54.55 50.27
CA GLY A 564 57.50 53.96 50.42
C GLY A 564 57.47 52.42 50.54
N ARG A 565 56.47 51.88 51.26
CA ARG A 565 56.26 50.43 51.38
C ARG A 565 55.70 49.84 50.10
N ALA A 566 54.81 50.58 49.41
CA ALA A 566 54.32 50.17 48.10
C ALA A 566 55.46 50.00 47.08
N ARG A 567 56.43 50.92 47.07
CA ARG A 567 57.62 50.80 46.20
C ARG A 567 58.45 49.56 46.52
N ALA A 568 58.60 49.20 47.79
CA ALA A 568 59.32 47.99 48.19
C ALA A 568 58.60 46.71 47.74
N VAL A 569 57.27 46.71 47.77
CA VAL A 569 56.42 45.58 47.34
C VAL A 569 56.50 45.29 45.84
N LEU A 570 56.77 46.31 45.02
CA LEU A 570 56.84 46.22 43.55
C LEU A 570 58.25 45.94 43.01
N ARG A 571 59.28 45.88 43.86
CA ARG A 571 60.62 45.50 43.42
C ARG A 571 60.64 43.97 43.15
N PRO A 572 61.23 43.53 42.02
CA PRO A 572 61.27 42.14 41.61
C PRO A 572 62.02 41.24 42.60
#